data_AF-A0A292RQS9-F1
#
_entry.id   AF-A0A292RQS9-F1
#
_cell.length_a   1.000
_cell.length_b   1.000
_cell.length_c   1.000
_cell.angle_alpha   90.00
_cell.angle_beta   90.00
_cell.angle_gamma   90.00
#
_symmetry.space_group_name_H-M   'P 1'
#
loop_
_entity.id
_entity.type
_entity.pdbx_description
1 polymer ?
#
loop_
_entity_poly.entity_id
_entity_poly.type
_entity_poly.pdbx_seq_one_letter_code
_entity_poly.pdbx_strand_id
1 'polypeptide(L)'
;MLSKRIKELRISLGLNQVQFGKSLNVTKQTISNWENDNIQPSVDMLLKIVRLYSVSADYLLGIDDRNTVDVTGLNNSQIAHIQMIIDDIRKAQ
;
A
#
# COMPACT_ATOMS: atom_id res chain seq x y z
N MET A 1 6.66 11.23 6.61
CA MET A 1 5.26 10.78 6.37
C MET A 1 5.22 9.69 5.30
N LEU A 2 5.70 9.97 4.08
CA LEU A 2 5.82 8.98 3.00
C LEU A 2 6.69 7.76 3.36
N SER A 3 7.87 7.99 3.95
CA SER A 3 8.78 6.95 4.44
C SER A 3 8.09 5.94 5.39
N LYS A 4 7.28 6.43 6.33
CA LYS A 4 6.49 5.61 7.25
C LYS A 4 5.41 4.80 6.52
N ARG A 5 4.66 5.42 5.60
CA ARG A 5 3.59 4.76 4.83
C ARG A 5 4.12 3.66 3.91
N ILE A 6 5.28 3.87 3.27
CA ILE A 6 5.94 2.83 2.47
C ILE A 6 6.30 1.62 3.35
N LYS A 7 6.84 1.87 4.54
CA LYS A 7 7.20 0.80 5.48
C LYS A 7 5.97 0.04 5.98
N GLU A 8 4.90 0.75 6.33
CA GLU A 8 3.62 0.16 6.76
C GLU A 8 3.01 -0.71 5.67
N LEU A 9 2.91 -0.20 4.45
CA LEU A 9 2.43 -0.94 3.29
C LEU A 9 3.25 -2.22 3.07
N ARG A 10 4.58 -2.12 3.13
CA ARG A 10 5.43 -3.30 2.96
C ARG A 10 5.16 -4.35 4.04
N ILE A 11 5.00 -3.93 5.29
CA ILE A 11 4.75 -4.83 6.42
C ILE A 11 3.36 -5.46 6.32
N SER A 12 2.33 -4.71 5.91
CA SER A 12 0.97 -5.25 5.75
C SER A 12 0.88 -6.31 4.65
N LEU A 13 1.79 -6.26 3.67
CA LEU A 13 1.93 -7.28 2.64
C LEU A 13 2.77 -8.50 3.08
N GLY A 14 3.33 -8.48 4.30
CA GLY A 14 4.20 -9.55 4.81
C GLY A 14 5.57 -9.64 4.12
N LEU A 15 6.02 -8.56 3.47
CA LEU A 15 7.24 -8.55 2.66
C LEU A 15 8.44 -7.99 3.44
N ASN A 16 9.62 -8.57 3.24
CA ASN A 16 10.88 -7.97 3.66
C ASN A 16 11.38 -6.95 2.61
N GLN A 17 12.38 -6.12 2.97
CA GLN A 17 12.89 -5.06 2.08
C GLN A 17 13.50 -5.60 0.77
N VAL A 18 14.05 -6.82 0.77
CA VAL A 18 14.58 -7.46 -0.46
C VAL A 18 13.44 -7.84 -1.39
N GLN A 19 12.38 -8.47 -0.86
CA GLN A 19 11.22 -8.88 -1.64
C GLN A 19 10.46 -7.68 -2.22
N PHE A 20 10.27 -6.65 -1.41
CA PHE A 20 9.62 -5.41 -1.84
C PHE A 20 10.46 -4.62 -2.86
N GLY A 21 11.78 -4.62 -2.71
CA GLY A 21 12.67 -4.07 -3.73
C GLY A 21 12.55 -4.84 -5.04
N LYS A 22 12.54 -6.17 -4.97
CA LYS A 22 12.42 -7.04 -6.15
C LYS A 22 11.12 -6.81 -6.93
N SER A 23 9.97 -6.67 -6.26
CA SER A 23 8.69 -6.39 -6.93
C SER A 23 8.65 -5.01 -7.58
N LEU A 24 9.38 -4.04 -7.03
CA LEU A 24 9.52 -2.69 -7.58
C LEU A 24 10.69 -2.53 -8.56
N ASN A 25 11.46 -3.59 -8.80
CA ASN A 25 12.70 -3.57 -9.59
C ASN A 25 13.73 -2.54 -9.08
N VAL A 26 13.93 -2.50 -7.76
CA VAL A 26 14.94 -1.68 -7.08
C VAL A 26 15.69 -2.51 -6.05
N THR A 27 16.80 -1.98 -5.53
CA THR A 27 17.60 -2.70 -4.54
C THR A 27 17.00 -2.62 -3.14
N LYS A 28 17.36 -3.55 -2.25
CA LYS A 28 17.06 -3.46 -0.81
C LYS A 28 17.58 -2.16 -0.19
N GLN A 29 18.74 -1.67 -0.65
CA GLN A 29 19.30 -0.41 -0.17
C GLN A 29 18.40 0.78 -0.54
N THR A 30 17.83 0.78 -1.75
CA THR A 30 16.88 1.80 -2.19
C THR A 30 15.65 1.82 -1.28
N ILE A 31 15.06 0.66 -0.98
CA ILE A 31 13.93 0.55 -0.03
C ILE A 31 14.32 1.07 1.35
N SER A 32 15.50 0.68 1.86
CA SER A 32 16.00 1.16 3.14
C SER A 32 16.18 2.68 3.16
N ASN A 33 16.64 3.29 2.06
CA ASN A 33 16.78 4.74 1.97
C ASN A 33 15.42 5.44 2.00
N TRP A 34 14.40 4.89 1.36
CA TRP A 34 13.04 5.43 1.41
C TRP A 34 12.42 5.31 2.79
N GLU A 35 12.54 4.15 3.45
CA GLU A 35 11.91 3.90 4.75
C GLU A 35 12.57 4.65 5.91
N ASN A 36 13.82 5.06 5.75
CA ASN A 36 14.56 5.85 6.73
C ASN A 36 14.63 7.34 6.36
N ASP A 37 13.86 7.79 5.35
CA ASP A 37 13.78 9.20 4.95
C ASP A 37 15.10 9.80 4.39
N ASN A 38 16.07 8.94 4.03
CA ASN A 38 17.36 9.37 3.46
C ASN A 38 17.22 9.89 2.03
N ILE A 39 16.35 9.25 1.25
CA ILE A 39 16.06 9.58 -0.16
C ILE A 39 14.56 9.36 -0.36
N GLN A 40 13.90 10.21 -1.16
CA GLN A 40 12.50 10.00 -1.54
C GLN A 40 12.39 9.23 -2.87
N PRO A 41 11.36 8.40 -3.05
CA PRO A 41 11.05 7.82 -4.36
C PRO A 41 10.66 8.93 -5.35
N SER A 42 10.93 8.70 -6.64
CA SER A 42 10.43 9.58 -7.70
C SER A 42 8.90 9.47 -7.81
N VAL A 43 8.28 10.44 -8.49
CA VAL A 43 6.83 10.41 -8.80
C VAL A 43 6.46 9.14 -9.57
N ASP A 44 7.27 8.74 -10.55
CA ASP A 44 7.03 7.51 -11.32
C ASP A 44 7.05 6.26 -10.43
N MET A 45 7.94 6.23 -9.45
CA MET A 45 8.01 5.13 -8.50
C MET A 45 6.79 5.13 -7.57
N LEU A 46 6.34 6.31 -7.15
CA LEU A 46 5.11 6.48 -6.38
C LEU A 46 3.89 5.93 -7.15
N LEU A 47 3.76 6.29 -8.43
CA LEU A 47 2.72 5.76 -9.32
C LEU A 47 2.81 4.24 -9.49
N LYS A 48 4.03 3.69 -9.56
CA LYS A 48 4.24 2.24 -9.62
C LYS A 48 3.75 1.55 -8.37
N ILE A 49 4.04 2.09 -7.18
CA ILE A 49 3.58 1.53 -5.89
C ILE A 49 2.05 1.57 -5.82
N VAL A 50 1.44 2.72 -6.14
CA VAL A 50 -0.03 2.89 -6.17
C VAL A 50 -0.70 1.82 -7.04
N ARG A 51 -0.19 1.61 -8.26
CA ARG A 51 -0.77 0.64 -9.20
C ARG A 51 -0.51 -0.81 -8.80
N LEU A 52 0.68 -1.12 -8.33
CA LEU A 52 1.07 -2.50 -8.02
C LEU A 52 0.35 -3.04 -6.78
N TYR A 53 0.08 -2.17 -5.81
CA TYR A 53 -0.50 -2.55 -4.52
C TYR A 53 -1.92 -2.02 -4.31
N SER A 54 -2.53 -1.45 -5.35
CA SER A 54 -3.90 -0.94 -5.32
C SER A 54 -4.18 -0.01 -4.12
N VAL A 55 -3.23 0.89 -3.83
CA VAL A 55 -3.36 1.91 -2.77
C VAL A 55 -3.47 3.30 -3.37
N SER A 56 -4.11 4.24 -2.70
CA SER A 56 -4.19 5.63 -3.18
C SER A 56 -2.87 6.39 -2.99
N ALA A 57 -2.63 7.39 -3.84
CA ALA A 57 -1.52 8.33 -3.64
C ALA A 57 -1.69 9.13 -2.34
N ASP A 58 -2.93 9.51 -2.02
CA ASP A 58 -3.29 10.24 -0.79
C ASP A 58 -2.89 9.45 0.47
N TYR A 59 -3.10 8.13 0.47
CA TYR A 59 -2.64 7.24 1.53
C TYR A 59 -1.11 7.25 1.67
N LEU A 60 -0.39 7.06 0.57
CA LEU A 60 1.08 7.04 0.59
C LEU A 60 1.67 8.39 1.02
N LEU A 61 1.06 9.49 0.59
CA LEU A 61 1.51 10.84 0.91
C LEU A 61 1.06 11.32 2.30
N GLY A 62 0.19 10.57 2.98
CA GLY A 62 -0.33 10.93 4.30
C GLY A 62 -1.34 12.07 4.28
N ILE A 63 -2.03 12.26 3.14
CA ILE A 63 -3.14 13.21 2.98
C ILE A 63 -4.44 12.62 3.52
N ASP A 64 -4.59 11.29 3.41
CA ASP A 64 -5.75 10.54 3.89
C ASP A 64 -5.28 9.25 4.57
N ASP A 65 -5.76 9.00 5.79
CA ASP A 65 -5.40 7.80 6.55
C ASP A 65 -6.33 6.62 6.25
N ARG A 66 -7.35 6.81 5.41
CA ARG A 66 -8.26 5.74 4.99
C ARG A 66 -7.53 4.76 4.07
N ASN A 67 -7.49 3.50 4.49
CA ASN A 67 -7.17 2.40 3.60
C ASN A 67 -8.39 2.10 2.73
N THR A 68 -8.23 2.19 1.41
CA THR A 68 -9.27 1.87 0.44
C THR A 68 -9.00 0.51 -0.19
N VAL A 69 -10.07 -0.24 -0.51
CA VAL A 69 -9.98 -1.45 -1.33
C VAL A 69 -10.34 -1.08 -2.75
N ASP A 70 -9.48 -1.40 -3.71
CA ASP A 70 -9.82 -1.28 -5.12
C ASP A 70 -10.87 -2.35 -5.49
N VAL A 71 -12.04 -1.87 -5.90
CA VAL A 71 -13.18 -2.69 -6.32
C VAL A 71 -13.43 -2.61 -7.82
N THR A 72 -12.46 -2.11 -8.59
CA THR A 72 -12.56 -1.99 -10.05
C THR A 72 -12.87 -3.36 -10.68
N GLY A 73 -13.93 -3.41 -11.48
CA GLY A 73 -14.39 -4.65 -12.13
C GLY A 73 -15.39 -5.46 -11.31
N LEU A 74 -15.73 -5.05 -10.08
CA LEU A 74 -16.78 -5.68 -9.28
C LEU A 74 -18.15 -5.03 -9.50
N ASN A 75 -19.21 -5.82 -9.39
CA ASN A 75 -20.59 -5.32 -9.36
C ASN A 75 -21.06 -5.03 -7.91
N ASN A 76 -22.21 -4.37 -7.78
CA ASN A 76 -22.76 -3.95 -6.49
C ASN A 76 -23.00 -5.11 -5.51
N SER A 77 -23.40 -6.29 -6.00
CA SER A 77 -23.62 -7.47 -5.15
C SER A 77 -22.31 -7.99 -4.58
N GLN A 78 -21.26 -8.06 -5.41
CA GLN A 78 -19.92 -8.47 -4.98
C GLN A 78 -19.33 -7.47 -3.96
N ILE A 79 -19.49 -6.17 -4.20
CA ILE A 79 -19.05 -5.13 -3.26
C ILE A 79 -19.79 -5.26 -1.92
N ALA A 80 -21.11 -5.51 -1.95
CA ALA A 80 -21.89 -5.72 -0.73
C ALA A 80 -21.40 -6.93 0.08
N HIS A 81 -21.06 -8.04 -0.58
CA HIS A 81 -20.48 -9.19 0.10
C HIS A 81 -19.13 -8.88 0.76
N ILE A 82 -18.25 -8.12 0.09
CA ILE A 82 -16.98 -7.68 0.68
C ILE A 82 -17.25 -6.79 1.90
N GLN A 83 -18.22 -5.89 1.81
CA GLN A 83 -18.61 -5.03 2.92
C GLN A 83 -19.09 -5.84 4.13
N MET A 84 -19.89 -6.89 3.90
CA MET A 84 -20.33 -7.80 4.97
C MET A 84 -19.14 -8.48 5.66
N ILE A 85 -18.16 -8.98 4.90
CA ILE A 85 -16.94 -9.60 5.46
C ILE A 85 -16.18 -8.60 6.34
N ILE A 86 -16.02 -7.36 5.86
CA ILE A 86 -15.36 -6.30 6.64
C ILE A 86 -16.11 -6.05 7.95
N ASP A 87 -17.44 -5.99 7.91
CA ASP A 87 -18.25 -5.74 9.09
C ASP A 87 -18.23 -6.91 10.08
N ASP A 88 -18.15 -8.14 9.59
CA ASP A 88 -17.99 -9.33 10.44
C ASP A 88 -16.62 -9.35 11.13
N ILE A 89 -15.54 -9.00 10.43
CA ILE A 89 -14.19 -8.86 11.02
C ILE A 89 -14.19 -7.80 12.12
N ARG A 90 -14.86 -6.67 11.90
CA ARG A 90 -14.96 -5.58 12.91
C ARG A 90 -15.71 -6.01 14.17
N LYS A 91 -16.77 -6.80 14.03
CA LYS A 91 -17.56 -7.31 15.17
C LYS A 91 -16.80 -8.36 15.99
N ALA A 92 -15.79 -9.01 15.40
CA ALA A 92 -14.99 -10.04 16.05
C ALA A 92 -13.80 -9.48 16.86
N GLN A 93 -13.53 -8.17 16.78
CA GLN A 93 -12.53 -7.44 17.59
C GLN A 93 -13.17 -6.88 18.86
#